data_AF-A0A8H9VSC9-F1
#
_entry.id   AF-A0A8H9VSC9-F1
#
_cell.length_a   1.000
_cell.length_b   1.000
_cell.length_c   1.000
_cell.angle_alpha   90.00
_cell.angle_beta   90.00
_cell.angle_gamma   90.00
#
_symmetry.space_group_name_H-M   'P 1'
#
loop_
_entity.id
_entity.type
_entity.pdbx_description
1 polymer ?
#
loop_
_entity_poly.entity_id
_entity_poly.type
_entity_poly.pdbx_seq_one_letter_code
_entity_poly.pdbx_strand_id
1 'polypeptide(L)'
;IETVWAGTITPPREGIIKRWTWPAGENDGSVALLKGQEMGRFKLGSTVINLFAPGKVNLVEQLESLSVTKIGQPLAVSTETFVTPDAEPAPLPAEEIEAEHDASPLVDDKKDQV
;
A
#
# COMPACT_ATOMS: atom_id res chain seq x y z
N ILE A 1 -1.20 -14.30 6.28
CA ILE A 1 -0.83 -13.07 5.57
C ILE A 1 0.04 -13.42 4.36
N GLU A 2 -0.20 -12.73 3.26
CA GLU A 2 0.62 -12.73 2.05
C GLU A 2 1.07 -11.29 1.79
N THR A 3 2.33 -11.07 1.44
CA THR A 3 2.84 -9.76 1.00
C THR A 3 3.22 -9.82 -0.46
N VAL A 4 3.20 -8.68 -1.15
CA VAL A 4 3.50 -8.63 -2.60
C VAL A 4 4.96 -8.99 -2.91
N TRP A 5 5.88 -8.77 -1.97
CA TRP A 5 7.31 -9.03 -2.16
C TRP A 5 7.80 -10.40 -1.66
N ALA A 6 7.12 -11.01 -0.69
CA ALA A 6 7.58 -12.27 -0.07
C ALA A 6 6.54 -13.40 -0.16
N GLY A 7 5.43 -13.18 -0.86
CA GLY A 7 4.37 -14.17 -1.01
C GLY A 7 3.76 -14.57 0.33
N THR A 8 3.47 -15.86 0.51
CA THR A 8 2.78 -16.34 1.72
C THR A 8 3.72 -16.42 2.92
N ILE A 9 3.57 -15.46 3.84
CA ILE A 9 4.35 -15.38 5.10
C ILE A 9 3.87 -16.42 6.14
N THR A 10 2.58 -16.75 6.15
CA THR A 10 2.00 -17.75 7.06
C THR A 10 1.64 -19.03 6.29
N PRO A 11 2.61 -19.91 5.99
CA PRO A 11 2.30 -21.27 5.53
C PRO A 11 1.59 -22.06 6.65
N PRO A 12 0.97 -23.22 6.35
CA PRO A 12 0.33 -24.08 7.35
C PRO A 12 1.23 -24.32 8.58
N ARG A 13 0.64 -24.33 9.78
CA ARG A 13 1.38 -24.23 11.05
C ARG A 13 2.25 -25.46 11.34
N GLU A 14 3.56 -25.25 11.42
CA GLU A 14 4.56 -26.19 11.96
C GLU A 14 4.86 -25.98 13.45
N GLY A 15 4.25 -24.96 14.09
CA GLY A 15 4.44 -24.64 15.51
C GLY A 15 5.71 -23.83 15.86
N ILE A 16 6.46 -23.36 14.87
CA ILE A 16 7.72 -22.62 15.05
C ILE A 16 7.49 -21.11 14.82
N ILE A 17 8.01 -20.25 15.72
CA ILE A 17 8.01 -18.79 15.54
C ILE A 17 9.00 -18.43 14.44
N LYS A 18 8.52 -17.76 13.39
CA LYS A 18 9.35 -17.23 12.29
C LYS A 18 9.42 -15.70 12.40
N ARG A 19 10.61 -15.13 12.18
CA ARG A 19 10.86 -13.68 12.18
C ARG A 19 11.46 -13.29 10.84
N TRP A 20 10.93 -12.22 10.26
CA TRP A 20 11.47 -11.58 9.07
C TRP A 20 11.95 -10.18 9.44
N THR A 21 13.02 -9.72 8.80
CA THR A 21 13.57 -8.38 8.98
C THR A 21 13.98 -7.88 7.62
N TRP A 22 13.48 -6.72 7.24
CA TRP A 22 13.81 -6.04 5.99
C TRP A 22 14.63 -4.80 6.32
N PRO A 23 15.72 -4.53 5.59
CA PRO A 23 16.53 -3.35 5.79
C PRO A 23 15.80 -2.09 5.32
N ALA A 24 16.15 -0.94 5.93
CA ALA A 24 15.58 0.35 5.59
C ALA A 24 16.32 1.03 4.42
N GLY A 25 15.68 2.00 3.77
CA GLY A 25 16.30 2.86 2.75
C GLY A 25 16.58 2.13 1.45
N GLU A 26 17.75 2.39 0.86
CA GLU A 26 18.18 1.86 -0.45
C GLU A 26 19.04 0.59 -0.34
N ASN A 27 19.07 -0.05 0.83
CA ASN A 27 19.82 -1.29 1.02
C ASN A 27 19.18 -2.45 0.25
N ASP A 28 20.01 -3.39 -0.20
CA ASP A 28 19.52 -4.60 -0.88
C ASP A 28 18.51 -5.38 -0.02
N GLY A 29 17.36 -5.72 -0.61
CA GLY A 29 16.23 -6.34 0.09
C GLY A 29 15.32 -5.38 0.86
N SER A 30 15.48 -4.06 0.74
CA SER A 30 14.52 -3.09 1.27
C SER A 30 13.18 -3.17 0.55
N VAL A 31 12.10 -2.81 1.26
CA VAL A 31 10.74 -2.83 0.72
C VAL A 31 10.25 -1.39 0.60
N ALA A 32 10.12 -0.91 -0.64
CA ALA A 32 9.55 0.38 -0.95
C ALA A 32 8.18 0.21 -1.63
N LEU A 33 7.17 0.92 -1.14
CA LEU A 33 5.82 0.94 -1.71
C LEU A 33 5.44 2.40 -1.99
N LEU A 34 4.92 2.66 -3.18
CA LEU A 34 4.30 3.93 -3.51
C LEU A 34 2.95 4.06 -2.78
N LYS A 35 2.51 5.30 -2.62
CA LYS A 35 1.19 5.58 -2.02
C LYS A 35 0.10 4.85 -2.80
N GLY A 36 -0.69 4.05 -2.09
CA GLY A 36 -1.80 3.29 -2.69
C GLY A 36 -1.42 1.90 -3.19
N GLN A 37 -0.14 1.52 -3.21
CA GLN A 37 0.27 0.16 -3.57
C GLN A 37 -0.11 -0.85 -2.48
N GLU A 38 -0.52 -2.05 -2.90
CA GLU A 38 -0.86 -3.15 -2.00
C GLU A 38 0.38 -3.62 -1.24
N MET A 39 0.33 -3.55 0.09
CA MET A 39 1.36 -4.15 0.95
C MET A 39 1.20 -5.67 1.03
N GLY A 40 -0.04 -6.14 1.06
CA GLY A 40 -0.37 -7.54 1.22
C GLY A 40 -1.82 -7.78 1.60
N ARG A 41 -2.20 -9.06 1.66
CA ARG A 41 -3.57 -9.50 1.93
C ARG A 41 -3.64 -10.57 3.03
N PHE A 42 -4.79 -10.59 3.71
CA PHE A 42 -5.08 -11.53 4.78
C PHE A 42 -6.00 -12.63 4.27
N LYS A 43 -5.46 -13.85 4.09
CA LYS A 43 -6.16 -14.98 3.45
C LYS A 43 -7.17 -15.73 4.35
N LEU A 44 -7.31 -15.40 5.65
CA LEU A 44 -7.94 -16.30 6.65
C LEU A 44 -8.87 -15.60 7.67
N GLY A 45 -9.68 -14.62 7.27
CA GLY A 45 -10.59 -13.92 8.23
C GLY A 45 -9.82 -13.31 9.41
N SER A 46 -8.63 -12.78 9.13
CA SER A 46 -7.60 -12.50 10.12
C SER A 46 -7.78 -11.08 10.66
N THR A 47 -7.87 -10.94 11.98
CA THR A 47 -7.73 -9.64 12.64
C THR A 47 -6.34 -9.07 12.36
N VAL A 48 -6.30 -7.78 12.01
CA VAL A 48 -5.05 -7.05 11.78
C VAL A 48 -4.88 -6.03 12.89
N ILE A 49 -3.66 -5.93 13.42
CA ILE A 49 -3.27 -4.89 14.38
C ILE A 49 -2.06 -4.19 13.79
N ASN A 50 -2.19 -2.88 13.53
CA ASN A 50 -1.09 -2.03 13.10
C ASN A 50 -0.58 -1.22 14.30
N LEU A 51 0.74 -1.10 14.43
CA LEU A 51 1.40 -0.31 15.48
C LEU A 51 2.17 0.84 14.83
N PHE A 52 2.02 2.03 15.38
CA PHE A 52 2.69 3.24 14.91
C PHE A 52 3.63 3.77 15.99
N ALA A 53 4.70 4.46 15.57
CA ALA A 53 5.58 5.15 16.51
C ALA A 53 4.83 6.28 17.24
N PRO A 54 5.13 6.54 18.53
CA PRO A 54 4.47 7.59 19.29
C PRO A 54 4.58 8.95 18.59
N GLY A 55 3.45 9.66 18.46
CA GLY A 55 3.41 11.03 17.93
C GLY A 55 3.67 11.17 16.43
N LYS A 56 3.72 10.08 15.65
CA LYS A 56 3.94 10.12 14.19
C LYS A 56 2.67 10.04 13.35
N VAL A 57 1.57 9.59 13.94
CA VAL A 57 0.32 9.28 13.22
C VAL A 57 -0.88 9.72 14.05
N ASN A 58 -1.80 10.46 13.43
CA ASN A 58 -3.13 10.78 13.96
C ASN A 58 -4.18 9.96 13.21
N LEU A 59 -4.97 9.17 13.94
CA LEU A 59 -6.09 8.44 13.36
C LEU A 59 -7.19 9.42 12.90
N VAL A 60 -7.92 9.03 11.85
CA VAL A 60 -9.07 9.78 11.37
C VAL A 60 -10.14 9.86 12.47
N GLU A 61 -10.61 11.05 12.82
CA GLU A 61 -11.47 11.32 14.00
C GLU A 61 -12.79 10.54 13.99
N GLN A 62 -13.30 10.21 12.80
CA GLN A 62 -14.56 9.50 12.59
C GLN A 62 -14.44 7.99 12.83
N LEU A 63 -13.22 7.47 13.06
CA LEU A 63 -13.01 6.04 13.36
C LEU A 63 -13.27 5.77 14.84
N GLU A 64 -14.24 4.91 15.10
CA GLU A 64 -14.63 4.43 16.42
C GLU A 64 -14.76 2.90 16.44
N SER A 65 -15.11 2.35 17.60
CA SER A 65 -15.36 0.92 17.70
C SER A 65 -16.50 0.51 16.76
N LEU A 66 -16.32 -0.59 16.04
CA LEU A 66 -17.27 -1.11 15.04
C LEU A 66 -17.39 -0.28 13.74
N SER A 67 -16.58 0.76 13.52
CA SER A 67 -16.54 1.44 12.23
C SER A 67 -16.19 0.48 11.08
N VAL A 68 -16.98 0.52 10.01
CA VAL A 68 -16.73 -0.29 8.81
C VAL A 68 -15.44 0.18 8.13
N THR A 69 -14.46 -0.72 8.03
CA THR A 69 -13.18 -0.43 7.36
C THR A 69 -13.23 -0.94 5.91
N LYS A 70 -13.02 -0.04 4.94
CA LYS A 70 -12.88 -0.41 3.52
C LYS A 70 -11.49 -0.06 3.01
N ILE A 71 -10.97 -0.88 2.09
CA ILE A 71 -9.71 -0.61 1.40
C ILE A 71 -9.84 0.71 0.62
N GLY A 72 -8.77 1.52 0.63
CA GLY A 72 -8.72 2.81 -0.04
C GLY A 72 -9.31 3.98 0.75
N GLN A 73 -9.99 3.73 1.87
CA GLN A 73 -10.44 4.80 2.76
C GLN A 73 -9.31 5.27 3.69
N PRO A 74 -9.29 6.56 4.07
CA PRO A 74 -8.27 7.08 4.95
C PRO A 74 -8.42 6.45 6.35
N LEU A 75 -7.31 5.88 6.85
CA LEU A 75 -7.22 5.33 8.21
C LEU A 75 -6.60 6.35 9.19
N ALA A 76 -5.58 7.06 8.71
CA ALA A 76 -4.81 7.99 9.53
C ALA A 76 -4.09 9.01 8.64
N VAL A 77 -3.62 10.09 9.25
CA VAL A 77 -2.74 11.11 8.64
C VAL A 77 -1.44 11.21 9.44
N SER A 78 -0.34 11.50 8.74
CA SER A 78 0.94 11.80 9.39
C SER A 78 0.82 13.08 10.22
N THR A 79 1.49 13.13 11.37
CA THR A 79 1.66 14.38 12.14
C THR A 79 2.71 15.29 11.53
N GLU A 80 3.55 14.76 10.64
CA GLU A 80 4.53 15.53 9.91
C GLU A 80 3.87 16.17 8.68
N THR A 81 4.01 17.49 8.57
CA THR A 81 3.62 18.21 7.37
C THR A 81 4.61 17.87 6.27
N PHE A 82 4.22 16.99 5.36
CA PHE A 82 4.89 16.91 4.07
C PHE A 82 4.58 18.21 3.33
N VAL A 83 5.58 19.07 3.17
CA VAL A 83 5.51 20.17 2.20
C VAL A 83 5.41 19.50 0.84
N THR A 84 4.23 19.52 0.24
CA THR A 84 4.12 19.31 -1.21
C THR A 84 5.01 20.38 -1.84
N PRO A 85 6.08 20.04 -2.56
CA PRO A 85 6.80 21.05 -3.32
C PRO A 85 5.78 21.78 -4.20
N ASP A 86 5.83 23.11 -4.20
CA ASP A 86 5.00 24.03 -4.99
C ASP A 86 5.32 23.95 -6.50
N ALA A 87 5.71 22.75 -6.95
CA ALA A 87 5.90 22.40 -8.33
C ALA A 87 4.71 21.54 -8.71
N GLU A 88 3.85 22.10 -9.55
CA GLU A 88 2.97 21.33 -10.42
C GLU A 88 3.79 20.14 -10.94
N PRO A 89 3.37 18.88 -10.69
CA PRO A 89 4.13 17.73 -11.11
C PRO A 89 4.36 17.89 -12.61
N ALA A 90 5.63 17.96 -13.01
CA ALA A 90 5.97 17.99 -14.43
C ALA A 90 5.19 16.84 -15.08
N PRO A 91 4.44 17.09 -16.18
CA PRO A 91 3.68 16.05 -16.84
C PRO A 91 4.63 14.87 -17.07
N LEU A 92 4.22 13.69 -16.61
CA LEU A 92 5.00 12.47 -16.78
C LEU A 92 5.39 12.37 -18.26
N PRO A 93 6.66 12.05 -18.58
CA PRO A 93 7.07 11.89 -19.96
C PRO A 93 6.16 10.86 -20.63
N ALA A 94 5.78 11.11 -21.89
CA ALA A 94 4.81 10.28 -22.61
C ALA A 94 5.18 8.78 -22.63
N GLU A 95 6.47 8.47 -22.53
CA GLU A 95 7.01 7.11 -22.44
C GLU A 95 6.58 6.37 -21.16
N GLU A 96 6.43 7.06 -20.03
CA GLU A 96 6.00 6.47 -18.75
C GLU A 96 4.48 6.23 -18.75
N ILE A 97 3.73 7.10 -19.42
CA ILE A 97 2.29 6.96 -19.66
C ILE A 97 2.02 5.78 -20.61
N GLU A 98 2.81 5.65 -21.67
CA GLU A 98 2.71 4.55 -22.64
C GLU A 98 3.09 3.21 -21.99
N ALA A 99 4.13 3.19 -21.15
CA ALA A 99 4.51 2.02 -20.37
C ALA A 99 3.43 1.58 -19.35
N GLU A 100 2.72 2.51 -18.71
CA GLU A 100 1.61 2.20 -17.81
C GLU A 100 0.39 1.63 -18.57
N HIS A 101 0.09 2.16 -19.76
CA HIS A 101 -0.95 1.62 -20.65
C HIS A 101 -0.61 0.23 -21.18
N ASP A 102 0.64 -0.02 -21.59
CA ASP A 102 1.10 -1.34 -22.04
C ASP A 102 1.11 -2.37 -20.89
N ALA A 103 1.39 -1.93 -19.66
CA ALA A 103 1.39 -2.77 -18.48
C ALA A 103 -0.03 -3.13 -17.97
N SER A 104 -1.07 -2.41 -18.41
CA SER A 104 -2.48 -2.67 -18.07
C SER A 104 -3.34 -2.97 -19.30
N PRO A 105 -3.21 -4.15 -19.93
CA PRO A 105 -3.91 -4.50 -21.17
C PRO A 105 -5.40 -4.86 -21.01
N LEU A 106 -6.06 -4.44 -19.92
CA LEU A 106 -7.41 -4.90 -19.55
C LEU A 106 -8.45 -3.79 -19.42
N VAL A 107 -8.27 -2.64 -20.08
CA VAL A 107 -9.36 -1.69 -20.27
C VAL A 107 -10.04 -1.99 -21.59
N ASP A 108 -11.19 -2.68 -21.53
CA ASP A 108 -12.07 -2.94 -22.67
C ASP A 108 -12.40 -1.64 -23.40
N ASP A 109 -11.86 -1.50 -24.60
CA ASP A 109 -11.99 -0.34 -25.48
C ASP A 109 -13.37 -0.36 -26.15
N LYS A 110 -14.44 -0.14 -25.38
CA LYS A 110 -15.79 0.06 -25.93
C LYS A 110 -15.90 1.50 -26.42
N LYS A 111 -15.38 1.74 -27.62
CA LYS A 111 -15.67 2.95 -28.38
C LYS A 111 -17.14 2.95 -28.78
N ASP A 112 -17.96 3.66 -28.02
CA ASP A 112 -19.28 4.10 -28.49
C ASP A 112 -19.07 5.10 -29.63
N GLN A 113 -19.31 4.64 -30.87
CA GLN A 113 -19.41 5.49 -32.05
C GLN A 113 -20.80 6.12 -32.10
N VAL A 114 -20.85 7.46 -32.21
CA VAL A 114 -22.00 8.22 -32.71
C VAL A 114 -21.85 8.39 -34.22
#